data_AF-A0A084EIU8-F1
#
_entry.id   AF-A0A084EIU8-F1
#
_cell.length_a   1.000
_cell.length_b   1.000
_cell.length_c   1.000
_cell.angle_alpha   90.00
_cell.angle_beta   90.00
_cell.angle_gamma   90.00
#
_symmetry.space_group_name_H-M   'P 1'
#
loop_
_entity.id
_entity.type
_entity.pdbx_description
1 polymer ?
#
loop_
_entity_poly.entity_id
_entity_poly.type
_entity_poly.pdbx_seq_one_letter_code
_entity_poly.pdbx_strand_id
1 'polypeptide(L)'
;MPRINIRLKDALHERLVSGARSARLSLPEYVRDILDRFEGIDAGGYHGRFDEVQATLIQVFAILAASVGTRRPDILQKGMDDARALLLERGLLAPEDGAL
;
A
#
# COMPACT_ATOMS: atom_id res chain seq x y z
N MET A 1 29.27 10.86 -11.52
CA MET A 1 28.07 10.72 -10.68
C MET A 1 28.03 11.85 -9.66
N PRO A 2 26.89 12.54 -9.49
CA PRO A 2 26.71 13.47 -8.38
C PRO A 2 26.84 12.72 -7.05
N ARG A 3 27.36 13.40 -6.01
CA ARG A 3 27.51 12.85 -4.67
C ARG A 3 26.55 13.56 -3.72
N ILE A 4 25.74 12.78 -3.02
CA ILE A 4 24.86 13.26 -1.96
C ILE A 4 25.46 12.81 -0.63
N ASN A 5 25.53 13.70 0.36
CA ASN A 5 25.87 13.36 1.74
C ASN A 5 24.63 13.56 2.61
N ILE A 6 24.14 12.49 3.23
CA ILE A 6 22.92 12.50 4.05
C ILE A 6 23.31 12.07 5.47
N ARG A 7 22.91 12.83 6.48
CA ARG A 7 23.00 12.40 7.87
C ARG A 7 21.78 11.53 8.20
N LEU A 8 22.03 10.32 8.68
CA LEU A 8 20.99 9.37 9.07
C LEU A 8 20.89 9.31 10.59
N LYS A 9 19.67 9.12 11.10
CA LYS A 9 19.50 8.67 12.49
C LYS A 9 20.04 7.24 12.61
N ASP A 10 20.64 6.91 13.75
CA ASP A 10 21.28 5.59 13.96
C ASP A 10 20.33 4.43 13.70
N ALA A 11 19.09 4.51 14.20
CA ALA A 11 18.07 3.49 13.98
C ALA A 11 17.74 3.26 12.49
N LEU A 12 17.79 4.32 11.66
CA LEU A 12 17.59 4.17 10.22
C LEU A 12 18.82 3.55 9.56
N HIS A 13 20.01 3.97 9.96
CA HIS A 13 21.26 3.39 9.45
C HIS A 13 21.36 1.88 9.75
N GLU A 14 21.03 1.45 10.97
CA GLU A 14 21.00 0.05 11.36
C GLU A 14 20.04 -0.79 10.51
N ARG A 15 18.82 -0.26 10.27
CA ARG A 15 17.84 -0.92 9.39
C ARG A 15 18.36 -1.05 7.96
N LEU A 16 19.02 -0.02 7.42
CA LEU A 16 19.61 -0.06 6.08
C LEU A 16 20.76 -1.08 6.00
N VAL A 17 21.61 -1.16 7.03
CA VAL A 17 22.68 -2.16 7.11
C VAL A 17 22.12 -3.58 7.18
N SER A 18 21.08 -3.79 7.99
CA SER A 18 20.38 -5.08 8.09
C SER A 18 19.77 -5.47 6.74
N GLY A 19 19.05 -4.55 6.09
CA GLY A 19 18.45 -4.78 4.78
C GLY A 19 19.47 -5.10 3.68
N ALA A 20 20.58 -4.37 3.64
CA ALA A 20 21.67 -4.62 2.69
C ALA A 20 22.26 -6.02 2.86
N ARG A 21 22.49 -6.46 4.11
CA ARG A 21 22.95 -7.82 4.41
C ARG A 21 21.97 -8.88 3.95
N SER A 22 20.67 -8.72 4.24
CA SER A 22 19.62 -9.65 3.81
C SER A 22 19.53 -9.75 2.29
N ALA A 23 19.72 -8.64 1.58
CA ALA A 23 19.74 -8.59 0.11
C ALA A 23 21.07 -9.03 -0.51
N ARG A 24 22.11 -9.31 0.31
CA ARG A 24 23.49 -9.59 -0.14
C ARG A 24 24.09 -8.48 -1.01
N LEU A 25 23.77 -7.22 -0.68
CA LEU A 25 24.26 -6.03 -1.35
C LEU A 25 25.19 -5.24 -0.42
N SER A 26 26.06 -4.40 -0.98
CA SER A 26 26.70 -3.35 -0.18
C SER A 26 25.67 -2.30 0.25
N LEU A 27 25.94 -1.61 1.36
CA LEU A 27 25.05 -0.54 1.84
C LEU A 27 24.78 0.53 0.76
N PRO A 28 25.78 1.04 0.00
CA PRO A 28 25.52 1.99 -1.07
C PRO A 28 24.68 1.44 -2.23
N GLU A 29 24.86 0.17 -2.62
CA GLU A 29 24.03 -0.47 -3.64
C GLU A 29 22.58 -0.61 -3.17
N TYR A 30 22.39 -1.05 -1.93
CA TYR A 30 21.07 -1.18 -1.33
C TYR A 30 20.34 0.17 -1.22
N VAL A 31 21.04 1.24 -0.83
CA VAL A 31 20.46 2.59 -0.76
C VAL A 31 20.10 3.11 -2.15
N ARG A 32 20.95 2.89 -3.17
CA ARG A 32 20.62 3.26 -4.56
C ARG A 32 19.40 2.51 -5.07
N ASP A 33 19.33 1.20 -4.85
CA ASP A 33 18.18 0.37 -5.23
C ASP A 33 16.87 0.82 -4.53
N ILE A 34 16.94 1.27 -3.28
CA ILE A 34 15.78 1.90 -2.63
C ILE A 34 15.40 3.20 -3.35
N LEU A 35 16.36 4.11 -3.57
CA LEU A 35 16.10 5.38 -4.23
C LEU A 35 15.54 5.19 -5.64
N ASP A 36 16.10 4.28 -6.44
CA ASP A 36 15.64 3.97 -7.79
C ASP A 36 14.19 3.46 -7.81
N ARG A 37 13.80 2.64 -6.81
CA ARG A 37 12.42 2.16 -6.64
C ARG A 37 11.44 3.25 -6.22
N PHE A 38 11.91 4.28 -5.52
CA PHE A 38 11.09 5.42 -5.09
C PHE A 38 10.99 6.52 -6.15
N GLU A 39 12.06 6.76 -6.92
CA GLU A 39 12.12 7.75 -8.02
C GLU A 39 11.37 7.29 -9.28
N GLY A 40 10.89 6.04 -9.33
CA GLY A 40 9.88 5.62 -10.31
C GLY A 40 10.41 5.35 -11.72
N ILE A 41 11.69 4.98 -11.88
CA ILE A 41 12.23 4.54 -13.17
C ILE A 41 11.75 3.13 -13.54
N ASP A 42 11.31 2.34 -12.56
CA ASP A 42 10.58 1.11 -12.81
C ASP A 42 9.08 1.42 -12.99
N ALA A 43 8.46 0.89 -14.05
CA ALA A 43 7.02 1.01 -14.26
C ALA A 43 6.22 0.43 -13.06
N GLY A 44 6.86 -0.45 -12.28
CA GLY A 44 6.41 -0.95 -10.98
C GLY A 44 7.11 -0.31 -9.76
N GLY A 45 7.44 0.98 -9.80
CA GLY A 45 7.95 1.71 -8.61
C GLY A 45 7.05 1.52 -7.38
N TYR A 46 7.53 1.89 -6.18
CA TYR A 46 6.81 1.66 -4.92
C TYR A 46 5.31 2.02 -5.02
N HIS A 47 4.99 3.17 -5.62
CA HIS A 47 3.61 3.60 -5.86
C HIS A 47 2.86 2.74 -6.91
N GLY A 48 3.47 2.46 -8.06
CA GLY A 48 2.86 1.63 -9.12
C GLY A 48 2.52 0.20 -8.66
N ARG A 49 3.36 -0.43 -7.83
CA ARG A 49 3.06 -1.76 -7.25
C ARG A 49 1.89 -1.75 -6.28
N PHE A 50 1.73 -0.69 -5.49
CA PHE A 50 0.55 -0.56 -4.65
C PHE A 50 -0.70 -0.31 -5.48
N ASP A 51 -0.59 0.46 -6.56
CA ASP A 51 -1.71 0.70 -7.48
C ASP A 51 -2.15 -0.59 -8.18
N GLU A 52 -1.22 -1.44 -8.63
CA GLU A 52 -1.52 -2.75 -9.23
C GLU A 52 -2.20 -3.70 -8.23
N VAL A 53 -1.71 -3.76 -6.99
CA VAL A 53 -2.32 -4.57 -5.93
C VAL A 53 -3.71 -4.03 -5.60
N GLN A 54 -3.88 -2.71 -5.48
CA GLN A 54 -5.18 -2.10 -5.24
C GLN A 54 -6.16 -2.36 -6.40
N ALA A 55 -5.72 -2.22 -7.65
CA ALA A 55 -6.54 -2.48 -8.83
C ALA A 55 -7.01 -3.95 -8.86
N THR A 56 -6.11 -4.89 -8.55
CA THR A 56 -6.44 -6.31 -8.46
C THR A 56 -7.48 -6.57 -7.37
N LEU A 57 -7.30 -5.98 -6.19
CA LEU A 57 -8.26 -6.11 -5.08
C LEU A 57 -9.63 -5.55 -5.44
N ILE A 58 -9.68 -4.34 -6.03
CA ILE A 58 -10.93 -3.73 -6.50
C ILE A 58 -11.64 -4.65 -7.49
N GLN A 59 -10.91 -5.22 -8.46
CA GLN A 59 -11.49 -6.11 -9.45
C GLN A 59 -12.06 -7.39 -8.82
N VAL A 60 -11.33 -8.01 -7.89
CA VAL A 60 -11.79 -9.20 -7.16
C VAL A 60 -13.06 -8.88 -6.36
N PHE A 61 -13.07 -7.77 -5.61
CA PHE A 61 -14.22 -7.37 -4.83
C PHE A 61 -15.44 -7.02 -5.70
N ALA A 62 -15.24 -6.38 -6.86
CA ALA A 62 -16.32 -6.10 -7.80
C ALA A 62 -16.96 -7.39 -8.34
N ILE A 63 -16.15 -8.38 -8.72
CA ILE A 63 -16.64 -9.69 -9.17
C ILE A 63 -17.39 -10.42 -8.05
N LEU A 64 -16.84 -10.41 -6.83
CA LEU A 64 -17.48 -11.02 -5.67
C LEU A 64 -18.81 -10.34 -5.34
N ALA A 65 -18.85 -9.01 -5.32
CA ALA A 65 -20.07 -8.24 -5.07
C ALA A 65 -21.15 -8.56 -6.12
N ALA A 66 -20.79 -8.61 -7.41
CA ALA A 66 -21.72 -9.01 -8.46
C ALA A 66 -22.23 -10.46 -8.27
N SER A 67 -21.33 -11.40 -7.98
CA SER A 67 -21.67 -12.81 -7.78
C SER A 67 -22.53 -13.05 -6.55
N VAL A 68 -22.25 -12.36 -5.44
CA VAL A 68 -22.99 -12.50 -4.18
C VAL A 68 -24.31 -11.74 -4.28
N GLY A 69 -24.31 -10.50 -4.77
CA GLY A 69 -25.52 -9.69 -4.92
C GLY A 69 -26.59 -10.36 -5.77
N THR A 70 -26.18 -11.11 -6.81
CA THR A 70 -27.10 -11.89 -7.65
C THR A 70 -27.78 -13.04 -6.89
N ARG A 71 -27.07 -13.68 -5.94
CA ARG A 71 -27.56 -14.90 -5.25
C ARG A 71 -28.14 -14.63 -3.87
N ARG A 72 -27.56 -13.67 -3.15
CA ARG A 72 -27.77 -13.34 -1.74
C ARG A 72 -27.57 -11.83 -1.50
N PRO A 73 -28.48 -10.98 -2.02
CA PRO A 73 -28.40 -9.54 -1.86
C PRO A 73 -28.43 -9.11 -0.37
N ASP A 74 -29.10 -9.89 0.47
CA ASP A 74 -29.14 -9.71 1.93
C ASP A 74 -27.75 -9.81 2.58
N ILE A 75 -26.95 -10.80 2.16
CA ILE A 75 -25.58 -10.99 2.66
C ILE A 75 -24.68 -9.86 2.15
N LEU A 76 -24.82 -9.47 0.88
CA LEU A 76 -24.05 -8.36 0.33
C LEU A 76 -24.30 -7.08 1.11
N GLN A 77 -25.57 -6.74 1.37
CA GLN A 77 -25.92 -5.53 2.11
C GLN A 77 -25.32 -5.54 3.52
N LYS A 78 -25.49 -6.65 4.27
CA LYS A 78 -24.90 -6.78 5.61
C LYS A 78 -23.39 -6.60 5.58
N GLY A 79 -22.70 -7.22 4.61
CA GLY A 79 -21.26 -7.10 4.46
C GLY A 79 -20.81 -5.67 4.15
N MET A 80 -21.56 -4.94 3.33
CA MET A 80 -21.30 -3.52 3.03
C MET A 80 -21.47 -2.64 4.29
N ASP A 81 -22.51 -2.89 5.09
CA ASP A 81 -22.77 -2.15 6.33
C ASP A 81 -21.63 -2.40 7.35
N ASP A 82 -21.25 -3.67 7.55
CA ASP A 82 -20.14 -4.06 8.44
C ASP A 82 -18.81 -3.42 7.99
N ALA A 83 -18.51 -3.46 6.68
CA ALA A 83 -17.31 -2.85 6.11
C ALA A 83 -17.31 -1.33 6.30
N ARG A 84 -18.45 -0.67 6.08
CA ARG A 84 -18.59 0.78 6.27
C ARG A 84 -18.32 1.19 7.71
N ALA A 85 -18.90 0.47 8.68
CA ALA A 85 -18.65 0.73 10.10
C ALA A 85 -17.15 0.59 10.45
N LEU A 86 -16.51 -0.46 9.95
CA LEU A 86 -15.09 -0.72 10.17
C LEU A 86 -14.17 0.38 9.58
N LEU A 87 -14.51 0.86 8.38
CA LEU A 87 -13.75 1.92 7.72
C LEU A 87 -13.95 3.27 8.41
N LEU A 88 -15.15 3.58 8.91
CA LEU A 88 -15.41 4.76 9.73
C LEU A 88 -14.60 4.72 11.05
N GLU A 89 -14.61 3.59 11.76
CA GLU A 89 -13.82 3.40 12.99
C GLU A 89 -12.32 3.67 12.76
N ARG A 90 -11.80 3.30 11.59
CA ARG A 90 -10.40 3.51 11.20
C ARG A 90 -10.11 4.89 10.61
N GLY A 91 -11.11 5.75 10.45
CA GLY A 91 -10.95 7.08 9.82
C GLY A 91 -10.65 7.01 8.32
N LEU A 92 -11.02 5.90 7.65
CA LEU A 92 -10.80 5.68 6.22
C LEU A 92 -11.99 6.12 5.36
N LEU A 93 -13.11 6.45 5.97
CA LEU A 93 -14.27 7.10 5.33
C LEU A 93 -14.52 8.44 6.01
N ALA A 94 -14.94 9.43 5.21
CA ALA A 94 -15.52 10.64 5.75
C ALA A 94 -16.87 10.29 6.43
N PRO A 95 -17.22 10.95 7.55
CA PRO A 95 -18.59 10.92 8.05
C PRO A 95 -19.53 11.40 6.93
N GLU A 96 -20.71 10.80 6.78
CA GLU A 96 -21.67 11.33 5.81
C GLU A 96 -22.06 12.75 6.23
N ASP A 97 -21.85 13.71 5.32
CA ASP A 97 -22.33 15.09 5.48
C ASP A 97 -23.86 15.08 5.52
N GLY A 98 -24.46 14.96 6.71
CA GLY A 98 -25.92 14.93 6.82
C GLY A 98 -26.55 14.66 8.19
N ALA A 99 -25.80 14.42 9.26
CA ALA A 99 -26.37 14.26 10.60
C ALA A 99 -25.99 15.43 11.52
N LEU A 100 -26.74 16.53 11.40
CA LEU A 100 -26.93 17.54 12.45
C LEU A 100 -28.33 17.38 13.04
#